data_AF-A0A486XIF4-F1
#
_entry.id   AF-A0A486XIF4-F1
#
_cell.length_a   1.000
_cell.length_b   1.000
_cell.length_c   1.000
_cell.angle_alpha   90.00
_cell.angle_beta   90.00
_cell.angle_gamma   90.00
#
_symmetry.space_group_name_H-M   'P 1'
#
loop_
_entity.id
_entity.type
_entity.pdbx_description
1 polymer ?
#
loop_
_entity_poly.entity_id
_entity_poly.type
_entity_poly.pdbx_seq_one_letter_code
_entity_poly.pdbx_strand_id
1 'polypeptide(L)'
;MNKLCVFSALLLLAGCSSSPATQQEKSLFQLMAQATNAYNEARLDRAETLYLQVLQRNPNYSEANFKLGNIYSRQGRLDAAVLKYQQALTVDANDGRFWHNLALARVKQAIATLEGAEQHITADSPYFPHLLQLQLQLNKLSGSRHEDAQD
;
A
#
# COMPACT_ATOMS: atom_id res chain seq x y z
N MET A 1 -6.28 35.87 70.87
CA MET A 1 -6.91 34.59 71.26
C MET A 1 -7.39 33.89 70.01
N ASN A 2 -6.84 32.68 69.75
CA ASN A 2 -7.39 31.57 68.95
C ASN A 2 -7.76 31.81 67.46
N LYS A 3 -7.33 31.02 66.47
CA LYS A 3 -6.60 29.74 66.42
C LYS A 3 -5.92 29.57 65.04
N LEU A 4 -4.74 29.00 65.11
CA LEU A 4 -3.97 28.30 64.08
C LEU A 4 -4.77 27.09 63.52
N CYS A 5 -4.73 26.85 62.20
CA CYS A 5 -4.75 25.52 61.55
C CYS A 5 -4.54 25.72 60.03
N VAL A 6 -3.37 25.51 59.40
CA VAL A 6 -2.60 24.26 59.20
C VAL A 6 -3.16 23.41 58.05
N PHE A 7 -2.43 23.46 56.93
CA PHE A 7 -2.06 22.37 56.01
C PHE A 7 -2.98 21.92 54.86
N SER A 8 -2.29 21.74 53.72
CA SER A 8 -2.55 20.79 52.62
C SER A 8 -3.59 21.25 51.59
N ALA A 9 -3.40 21.14 50.27
CA ALA A 9 -2.40 20.41 49.53
C ALA A 9 -2.15 21.12 48.19
N LEU A 10 -0.87 21.18 47.82
CA LEU A 10 -0.43 21.30 46.43
C LEU A 10 -1.13 20.20 45.62
N LEU A 11 -2.06 20.57 44.77
CA LEU A 11 -2.46 19.79 43.60
C LEU A 11 -2.21 20.65 42.37
N LEU A 12 -0.93 20.99 42.17
CA LEU A 12 -0.41 21.22 40.83
C LEU A 12 -0.47 19.86 40.13
N LEU A 13 -1.64 19.53 39.59
CA LEU A 13 -1.72 18.57 38.51
C LEU A 13 -0.81 19.13 37.42
N ALA A 14 0.43 18.65 37.40
CA ALA A 14 1.26 18.65 36.21
C ALA A 14 0.52 17.78 35.19
N GLY A 15 -0.53 18.35 34.59
CA GLY A 15 -1.05 17.87 33.34
C GLY A 15 0.11 17.99 32.38
N CYS A 16 0.76 16.86 32.10
CA CYS A 16 1.69 16.76 30.98
C CYS A 16 0.90 17.21 29.74
N SER A 17 1.06 18.49 29.38
CA SER A 17 0.56 19.04 28.13
C SER A 17 1.42 18.45 27.03
N SER A 18 1.15 17.19 26.67
CA SER A 18 1.66 16.61 25.44
C SER A 18 1.34 17.59 24.32
N SER A 19 2.38 18.04 23.63
CA SER A 19 2.23 19.01 22.56
C SER A 19 1.21 18.49 21.52
N PRO A 20 0.47 19.38 20.85
CA PRO A 20 -0.43 18.98 19.77
C PRO A 20 0.26 18.06 18.74
N ALA A 21 1.56 18.31 18.46
CA ALA A 21 2.39 17.48 17.60
C ALA A 21 2.54 16.03 18.10
N THR A 22 2.88 15.82 19.38
CA THR A 22 3.02 14.45 19.93
C THR A 22 1.69 13.70 20.04
N GLN A 23 0.59 14.41 20.26
CA GLN A 23 -0.74 13.79 20.24
C GLN A 23 -1.18 13.41 18.82
N GLN A 24 -0.85 14.24 17.83
CA GLN A 24 -1.16 14.00 16.43
C GLN A 24 -0.34 12.84 15.85
N GLU A 25 0.94 12.73 16.20
CA GLU A 25 1.79 11.58 15.86
C GLU A 25 1.27 10.27 16.44
N LYS A 26 0.90 10.25 17.73
CA LYS A 26 0.25 9.08 18.36
C LYS A 26 -1.03 8.69 17.64
N SER A 27 -1.83 9.67 17.21
CA SER A 27 -3.07 9.41 16.48
C SER A 27 -2.82 8.81 15.08
N LEU A 28 -1.72 9.17 14.42
CA LEU A 28 -1.33 8.61 13.12
C LEU A 28 -0.85 7.17 13.27
N PHE A 29 -0.04 6.89 14.30
CA PHE A 29 0.40 5.54 14.62
C PHE A 29 -0.77 4.59 14.89
N GLN A 30 -1.75 5.02 15.69
CA GLN A 30 -2.96 4.24 15.96
C GLN A 30 -3.79 3.99 14.71
N LEU A 31 -3.94 5.01 13.85
CA LEU A 31 -4.67 4.89 12.59
C LEU A 31 -3.98 3.88 11.64
N MET A 32 -2.66 3.92 11.54
CA MET A 32 -1.87 2.97 10.76
C MET A 32 -2.01 1.53 11.29
N ALA A 33 -2.00 1.36 12.62
CA ALA A 33 -2.21 0.05 13.24
C ALA A 33 -3.61 -0.51 12.93
N GLN A 34 -4.66 0.31 13.01
CA GLN A 34 -6.01 -0.10 12.63
C GLN A 34 -6.10 -0.49 11.15
N ALA A 35 -5.47 0.28 10.26
CA ALA A 35 -5.43 -0.01 8.83
C ALA A 35 -4.73 -1.36 8.56
N THR A 36 -3.64 -1.62 9.26
CA THR A 36 -2.85 -2.86 9.17
C THR A 36 -3.65 -4.06 9.66
N ASN A 37 -4.36 -3.93 10.79
CA ASN A 37 -5.22 -4.98 11.31
C ASN A 37 -6.36 -5.32 10.34
N ALA A 38 -7.05 -4.29 9.82
CA ALA A 38 -8.10 -4.51 8.82
C ALA A 38 -7.57 -5.19 7.55
N TYR A 39 -6.35 -4.84 7.11
CA TYR A 39 -5.69 -5.48 5.96
C TYR A 39 -5.39 -6.96 6.23
N ASN A 40 -4.85 -7.28 7.41
CA ASN A 40 -4.51 -8.64 7.80
C ASN A 40 -5.74 -9.53 7.95
N GLU A 41 -6.87 -8.97 8.38
CA GLU A 41 -8.18 -9.65 8.43
C GLU A 41 -8.90 -9.70 7.08
N ALA A 42 -8.24 -9.29 5.99
CA ALA A 42 -8.79 -9.22 4.64
C ALA A 42 -10.05 -8.33 4.49
N ARG A 43 -10.30 -7.41 5.44
CA ARG A 43 -11.35 -6.39 5.34
C ARG A 43 -10.87 -5.22 4.47
N LEU A 44 -10.73 -5.48 3.17
CA LEU A 44 -10.01 -4.60 2.24
C LEU A 44 -10.61 -3.21 2.11
N ASP A 45 -11.93 -3.08 2.04
CA ASP A 45 -12.59 -1.76 1.92
C ASP A 45 -12.36 -0.89 3.16
N ARG A 46 -12.36 -1.54 4.34
CA ARG A 46 -12.05 -0.87 5.60
C ARG A 46 -10.57 -0.46 5.65
N ALA A 47 -9.68 -1.35 5.24
CA ALA A 47 -8.26 -1.08 5.18
C ALA A 47 -7.95 0.07 4.22
N GLU A 48 -8.52 0.08 3.01
CA GLU A 48 -8.40 1.16 2.01
C GLU A 48 -8.80 2.50 2.62
N THR A 49 -9.98 2.56 3.24
CA THR A 49 -10.48 3.77 3.91
C THR A 49 -9.49 4.28 4.96
N LEU A 50 -8.96 3.40 5.80
CA LEU A 50 -8.04 3.78 6.87
C LEU A 50 -6.67 4.22 6.33
N TYR A 51 -6.11 3.53 5.33
CA TYR A 51 -4.87 3.96 4.69
C TYR A 51 -5.02 5.29 3.96
N LEU A 52 -6.15 5.57 3.33
CA LEU A 52 -6.43 6.88 2.75
C LEU A 52 -6.45 7.98 3.82
N GLN A 53 -7.01 7.72 5.00
CA GLN A 53 -6.93 8.65 6.13
C GLN A 53 -5.49 8.85 6.64
N VAL A 54 -4.66 7.79 6.65
CA VAL A 54 -3.22 7.93 6.95
C VAL A 54 -2.58 8.90 5.96
N LEU A 55 -2.84 8.72 4.66
CA LEU A 55 -2.29 9.57 3.61
C LEU A 55 -2.84 11.00 3.61
N GLN A 56 -4.06 11.23 4.07
CA GLN A 56 -4.58 12.59 4.28
C GLN A 56 -3.78 13.36 5.35
N ARG A 57 -3.27 12.65 6.37
CA ARG A 57 -2.48 13.25 7.46
C ARG A 57 -0.99 13.32 7.12
N ASN A 58 -0.47 12.31 6.43
CA ASN A 58 0.89 12.25 5.93
C ASN A 58 0.91 11.69 4.50
N PRO A 59 0.89 12.56 3.47
CA PRO A 59 0.88 12.15 2.07
C PRO A 59 2.06 11.27 1.64
N ASN A 60 3.20 11.38 2.35
CA ASN A 60 4.44 10.67 2.04
C ASN A 60 4.62 9.40 2.89
N TYR A 61 3.56 8.87 3.50
CA TYR A 61 3.65 7.61 4.25
C TYR A 61 3.78 6.42 3.29
N SER A 62 5.02 6.04 2.97
CA SER A 62 5.35 5.03 1.95
C SER A 62 4.65 3.68 2.16
N GLU A 63 4.64 3.17 3.40
CA GLU A 63 3.99 1.90 3.73
C GLU A 63 2.47 1.93 3.49
N ALA A 64 1.80 3.08 3.69
CA ALA A 64 0.37 3.21 3.41
C ALA A 64 0.09 3.20 1.91
N ASN A 65 0.92 3.87 1.11
CA ASN A 65 0.88 3.77 -0.35
C ASN A 65 1.13 2.32 -0.81
N PHE A 66 2.14 1.65 -0.27
CA PHE A 66 2.41 0.24 -0.57
C PHE A 66 1.22 -0.68 -0.27
N LYS A 67 0.61 -0.55 0.90
CA LYS A 67 -0.56 -1.37 1.28
C LYS A 67 -1.78 -1.09 0.42
N LEU A 68 -2.04 0.17 0.05
CA LEU A 68 -3.08 0.50 -0.94
C LEU A 68 -2.79 -0.12 -2.30
N GLY A 69 -1.53 -0.11 -2.75
CA GLY A 69 -1.12 -0.82 -3.96
C GLY A 69 -1.48 -2.31 -3.91
N ASN A 70 -1.21 -2.96 -2.79
CA ASN A 70 -1.55 -4.37 -2.59
C ASN A 70 -3.07 -4.61 -2.62
N ILE A 71 -3.85 -3.74 -1.97
CA ILE A 71 -5.32 -3.80 -1.98
C ILE A 71 -5.83 -3.70 -3.43
N TYR A 72 -5.38 -2.69 -4.18
CA TYR A 72 -5.81 -2.46 -5.56
C TYR A 72 -5.40 -3.60 -6.49
N SER A 73 -4.20 -4.15 -6.33
CA SER A 73 -3.76 -5.33 -7.08
C SER A 73 -4.65 -6.56 -6.82
N ARG A 74 -5.08 -6.77 -5.57
CA ARG A 74 -6.00 -7.86 -5.19
C ARG A 74 -7.41 -7.66 -5.74
N GLN A 75 -7.85 -6.41 -5.89
CA GLN A 75 -9.14 -6.05 -6.47
C GLN A 75 -9.11 -5.96 -8.01
N GLY A 76 -7.97 -6.24 -8.66
CA GLY A 76 -7.83 -6.10 -10.13
C GLY A 76 -7.73 -4.66 -10.63
N ARG A 77 -7.68 -3.66 -9.73
CA ARG A 77 -7.50 -2.23 -10.04
C ARG A 77 -6.03 -1.92 -10.32
N LEU A 78 -5.47 -2.53 -11.37
CA LEU A 78 -4.02 -2.56 -11.60
C LEU A 78 -3.40 -1.17 -11.82
N ASP A 79 -4.08 -0.26 -12.52
CA ASP A 79 -3.59 1.11 -12.74
C ASP A 79 -3.43 1.87 -11.42
N ALA A 80 -4.43 1.76 -10.55
CA ALA A 80 -4.38 2.36 -9.22
C ALA A 80 -3.27 1.72 -8.38
N ALA A 81 -3.05 0.40 -8.51
CA ALA A 81 -1.98 -0.30 -7.81
C ALA A 81 -0.60 0.23 -8.23
N VAL A 82 -0.36 0.36 -9.54
CA VAL A 82 0.89 0.91 -10.09
C VAL A 82 1.16 2.31 -9.57
N LEU A 83 0.15 3.19 -9.61
CA LEU A 83 0.29 4.56 -9.12
C LEU A 83 0.71 4.57 -7.64
N LYS A 84 0.12 3.70 -6.82
CA LYS A 84 0.42 3.62 -5.39
C LYS A 84 1.81 3.08 -5.11
N TYR A 85 2.29 2.07 -5.84
CA TYR A 85 3.67 1.62 -5.70
C TYR A 85 4.68 2.69 -6.13
N GLN A 86 4.38 3.44 -7.19
CA GLN A 86 5.21 4.58 -7.61
C GLN A 86 5.29 5.67 -6.54
N GLN A 87 4.17 5.98 -5.88
CA GLN A 87 4.14 6.93 -4.74
C GLN A 87 4.93 6.41 -3.53
N ALA A 88 5.00 5.11 -3.30
CA ALA A 88 5.86 4.56 -2.26
C ALA A 88 7.35 4.72 -2.62
N LEU A 89 7.70 4.49 -3.89
CA LEU A 89 9.06 4.63 -4.43
C LEU A 89 9.56 6.09 -4.49
N THR A 90 8.68 7.09 -4.54
CA THR A 90 9.12 8.49 -4.43
C THR A 90 9.67 8.84 -3.05
N VAL A 91 9.37 8.03 -2.03
CA VAL A 91 9.82 8.24 -0.64
C VAL A 91 10.99 7.32 -0.32
N ASP A 92 10.90 6.05 -0.69
CA ASP A 92 12.01 5.09 -0.58
C ASP A 92 12.18 4.33 -1.89
N ALA A 93 13.14 4.79 -2.69
CA ALA A 93 13.41 4.22 -4.01
C ALA A 93 14.14 2.86 -3.96
N ASN A 94 14.65 2.45 -2.79
CA ASN A 94 15.46 1.24 -2.65
C ASN A 94 14.69 0.08 -1.99
N ASP A 95 13.43 0.29 -1.58
CA ASP A 95 12.61 -0.79 -1.02
C ASP A 95 12.23 -1.82 -2.11
N GLY A 96 12.87 -2.99 -2.03
CA GLY A 96 12.65 -4.08 -2.98
C GLY A 96 11.20 -4.60 -3.02
N ARG A 97 10.42 -4.44 -1.94
CA ARG A 97 9.01 -4.86 -1.90
C ARG A 97 8.18 -4.04 -2.88
N PHE A 98 8.47 -2.74 -2.99
CA PHE A 98 7.74 -1.82 -3.87
C PHE A 98 8.04 -2.14 -5.33
N TRP A 99 9.32 -2.36 -5.67
CA TRP A 99 9.73 -2.77 -7.01
C TRP A 99 9.16 -4.12 -7.42
N HIS A 100 9.20 -5.10 -6.52
CA HIS A 100 8.64 -6.43 -6.76
C HIS A 100 7.15 -6.34 -7.10
N ASN A 101 6.36 -5.63 -6.28
CA ASN A 101 4.92 -5.52 -6.49
C ASN A 101 4.55 -4.62 -7.68
N LEU A 102 5.34 -3.58 -7.97
CA LEU A 102 5.20 -2.78 -9.19
C LEU A 102 5.44 -3.63 -10.44
N ALA A 103 6.51 -4.43 -10.45
CA ALA A 103 6.82 -5.32 -11.57
C ALA A 103 5.70 -6.35 -11.77
N LEU A 104 5.21 -6.97 -10.69
CA LEU A 104 4.09 -7.91 -10.77
C LEU A 104 2.81 -7.25 -11.29
N ALA A 105 2.48 -6.04 -10.82
CA ALA A 105 1.31 -5.31 -11.30
C ALA A 105 1.41 -4.98 -12.81
N ARG A 106 2.60 -4.59 -13.28
CA ARG A 106 2.84 -4.32 -14.70
C ARG A 106 2.78 -5.58 -15.57
N VAL A 107 3.28 -6.71 -15.08
CA VAL A 107 3.11 -8.00 -15.76
C VAL A 107 1.62 -8.33 -15.91
N LYS A 108 0.81 -8.14 -14.86
CA LYS A 108 -0.64 -8.35 -14.95
C LYS A 108 -1.32 -7.40 -15.94
N GLN A 109 -0.90 -6.13 -16.00
CA GLN A 109 -1.43 -5.18 -17.00
C GLN A 109 -1.06 -5.61 -18.43
N ALA A 110 0.16 -6.08 -18.64
CA ALA A 110 0.61 -6.57 -19.93
C ALA A 110 -0.21 -7.79 -20.36
N ILE A 111 -0.45 -8.76 -19.47
CA ILE A 111 -1.32 -9.92 -19.74
C ILE A 111 -2.72 -9.45 -20.16
N ALA A 112 -3.36 -8.60 -19.34
CA ALA A 112 -4.71 -8.10 -19.64
C ALA A 112 -4.77 -7.33 -20.98
N THR A 113 -3.70 -6.62 -21.33
CA THR A 113 -3.60 -5.91 -22.61
C THR A 113 -3.49 -6.89 -23.79
N LEU A 114 -2.70 -7.95 -23.64
CA LEU A 114 -2.55 -8.99 -24.66
C LEU A 114 -3.86 -9.76 -24.86
N GLU A 115 -4.53 -10.16 -23.78
CA GLU A 115 -5.86 -10.79 -23.82
C GLU A 115 -6.88 -9.91 -24.53
N GLY A 116 -6.88 -8.59 -24.26
CA GLY A 116 -7.73 -7.65 -24.99
C GLY A 116 -7.36 -7.54 -26.47
N ALA A 117 -6.07 -7.52 -26.80
CA ALA A 117 -5.61 -7.45 -28.19
C ALA A 117 -6.01 -8.71 -28.99
N GLU A 118 -6.02 -9.89 -28.39
CA GLU A 118 -6.48 -11.14 -29.03
C GLU A 118 -7.94 -11.06 -29.49
N GLN A 119 -8.78 -10.24 -28.84
CA GLN A 119 -10.17 -10.02 -29.26
C GLN A 119 -10.28 -9.20 -30.56
N HIS A 120 -9.22 -8.48 -30.93
CA HIS A 120 -9.21 -7.55 -32.06
C HIS A 120 -8.25 -7.94 -33.18
N ILE A 121 -7.26 -8.79 -32.89
CA ILE A 121 -6.24 -9.24 -33.83
C ILE A 121 -6.54 -10.70 -34.20
N THR A 122 -7.09 -10.87 -35.39
CA THR A 122 -7.42 -12.18 -35.97
C THR A 122 -6.18 -12.85 -36.60
N ALA A 123 -6.27 -14.16 -36.86
CA ALA A 123 -5.13 -14.97 -37.34
C ALA A 123 -4.59 -14.56 -38.72
N ASP A 124 -5.38 -13.87 -39.54
CA ASP A 124 -4.98 -13.31 -40.84
C ASP A 124 -4.24 -11.96 -40.71
N SER A 125 -4.25 -11.33 -39.53
CA SER A 125 -3.52 -10.10 -39.28
C SER A 125 -2.01 -10.31 -39.33
N PRO A 126 -1.24 -9.43 -40.00
CA PRO A 126 0.22 -9.50 -39.97
C PRO A 126 0.81 -9.31 -38.56
N TYR A 127 0.02 -8.80 -37.61
CA TYR A 127 0.43 -8.61 -36.22
C TYR A 127 0.21 -9.83 -35.33
N PHE A 128 -0.57 -10.82 -35.78
CA PHE A 128 -0.92 -12.00 -34.96
C PHE A 128 0.32 -12.81 -34.51
N PRO A 129 1.33 -13.08 -35.36
CA PRO A 129 2.53 -13.79 -34.91
C PRO A 129 3.33 -13.02 -33.85
N HIS A 130 3.34 -11.69 -33.94
CA HIS A 130 4.01 -10.82 -32.97
C HIS A 130 3.29 -10.83 -31.61
N LEU A 131 1.95 -10.86 -31.62
CA LEU A 131 1.15 -10.97 -30.40
C LEU A 131 1.44 -12.29 -29.67
N LEU A 132 1.46 -13.41 -30.39
CA LEU A 132 1.80 -14.71 -29.84
C LEU A 132 3.23 -14.74 -29.27
N GLN A 133 4.17 -14.11 -29.95
CA GLN A 133 5.55 -14.01 -29.45
C GLN A 133 5.63 -13.25 -28.12
N LEU A 134 4.92 -12.11 -28.00
CA LEU A 134 4.86 -11.35 -26.75
C LEU A 134 4.25 -12.17 -25.62
N GLN A 135 3.16 -12.89 -25.89
CA GLN A 135 2.52 -13.76 -24.90
C GLN A 135 3.46 -14.87 -24.43
N LEU A 136 4.20 -15.51 -25.34
CA LEU A 136 5.19 -16.53 -24.99
C LEU A 136 6.34 -15.96 -24.13
N GLN A 137 6.84 -14.78 -24.46
CA GLN A 137 7.88 -14.12 -23.67
C GLN A 137 7.37 -13.79 -22.27
N LEU A 138 6.13 -13.31 -22.15
CA LEU A 138 5.52 -12.96 -20.87
C LEU A 138 5.27 -14.20 -20.01
N ASN A 139 4.80 -15.30 -20.61
CA ASN A 139 4.60 -16.58 -19.93
C ASN A 139 5.91 -17.14 -19.35
N LYS A 140 7.04 -16.96 -20.06
CA LYS A 140 8.37 -17.32 -19.53
C LYS A 140 8.72 -16.50 -18.30
N LEU A 141 8.48 -15.18 -18.33
CA LEU A 141 8.75 -14.27 -17.21
C LEU A 141 7.84 -14.49 -15.99
N SER A 142 6.63 -15.02 -16.21
CA SER A 142 5.70 -15.38 -15.13
C SER A 142 5.94 -16.80 -14.60
N GLY A 143 6.34 -17.74 -15.46
CA GLY A 143 6.60 -19.14 -15.12
C GLY A 143 7.95 -19.40 -14.42
N SER A 144 8.99 -18.63 -14.75
CA SER A 144 10.35 -18.81 -14.20
C SER A 144 10.52 -18.40 -12.73
N ARG A 145 9.43 -18.19 -11.98
CA ARG A 145 9.45 -17.82 -10.55
C ARG A 145 8.94 -18.91 -9.61
N HIS A 146 8.48 -20.03 -10.15
CA HIS A 146 7.99 -21.17 -9.37
C HIS A 146 9.01 -22.30 -9.20
N GLU A 147 10.14 -22.28 -9.91
CA GLU A 147 11.16 -23.34 -9.84
C GLU A 147 12.27 -23.07 -8.80
N ASP A 148 12.42 -21.83 -8.30
CA ASP A 148 13.54 -21.47 -7.39
C ASP A 148 13.14 -21.35 -5.90
N ALA A 149 11.96 -21.83 -5.49
CA ALA A 149 11.46 -21.72 -4.12
C ALA A 149 11.21 -23.07 -3.40
N GLN A 150 11.81 -24.14 -3.92
CA GLN A 150 11.88 -25.43 -3.24
C GLN A 150 13.31 -25.96 -3.33
N ASP A 151 14.18 -25.46 -2.46
CA ASP A 151 15.35 -26.17 -1.89
C ASP A 151 15.79 -25.45 -0.60
#